data_AF-A0ABD1D324-F1
#
_entry.id   AF-A0ABD1D324-F1
#
_cell.length_a   1.000
_cell.length_b   1.000
_cell.length_c   1.000
_cell.angle_alpha   90.00
_cell.angle_beta   90.00
_cell.angle_gamma   90.00
#
_symmetry.space_group_name_H-M   'P 1'
#
loop_
_entity.id
_entity.type
_entity.pdbx_description
1 polymer ?
#
loop_
_entity_poly.entity_id
_entity_poly.type
_entity_poly.pdbx_seq_one_letter_code
_entity_poly.pdbx_strand_id
1 'polypeptide(L)'
;MAKTKTEKKAKSAINEVVTRECTINLNRRLHKVGYKKRAPRAVKIVRKFAEKEMGTNDVRIDTRLNKALWHRGIRNPPFRIRVRLSRRRNDDEDSPNKLYTLVTYVPVPTFKELQTENVESTED
;
A
#
# COMPACT_ATOMS: atom_id res chain seq x y z
N MET A 1 -8.96 25.95 30.84
CA MET A 1 -7.56 25.45 30.69
C MET A 1 -7.30 25.17 29.22
N ALA A 2 -6.47 25.98 28.56
CA ALA A 2 -6.16 25.85 27.14
C ALA A 2 -5.18 24.68 26.93
N LYS A 3 -5.51 23.75 26.02
CA LYS A 3 -4.61 22.63 25.65
C LYS A 3 -3.41 23.20 24.88
N THR A 4 -2.23 23.06 25.45
CA THR A 4 -0.95 23.33 24.79
C THR A 4 -0.80 22.42 23.56
N LYS A 5 -0.59 23.02 22.39
CA LYS A 5 -0.27 22.29 21.16
C LYS A 5 1.11 21.68 21.31
N THR A 6 1.18 20.37 21.43
CA THR A 6 2.44 19.62 21.42
C THR A 6 3.08 19.75 20.03
N GLU A 7 4.21 20.44 19.93
CA GLU A 7 4.99 20.54 18.70
C GLU A 7 5.50 19.16 18.29
N LYS A 8 5.14 18.71 17.08
CA LYS A 8 5.60 17.42 16.55
C LYS A 8 7.06 17.56 16.13
N LYS A 9 7.97 16.89 16.84
CA LYS A 9 9.37 16.72 16.44
C LYS A 9 9.47 16.29 14.96
N ALA A 10 10.39 16.91 14.22
CA ALA A 10 10.71 16.53 12.86
C ALA A 10 11.13 15.04 12.83
N LYS A 11 10.50 14.24 11.96
CA LYS A 11 10.83 12.82 11.82
C LYS A 11 12.21 12.70 11.16
N SER A 12 13.05 11.80 11.67
CA SER A 12 14.39 11.54 11.11
C SER A 12 14.34 10.91 9.71
N ALA A 13 15.38 11.11 8.90
CA ALA A 13 15.52 10.56 7.54
C ALA A 13 15.33 9.02 7.47
N ILE A 14 15.76 8.29 8.50
CA ILE A 14 15.55 6.83 8.60
C ILE A 14 14.07 6.49 8.77
N ASN A 15 13.30 7.35 9.45
CA ASN A 15 11.85 7.20 9.51
C ASN A 15 11.15 7.59 8.20
N GLU A 16 11.87 8.11 7.19
CA GLU A 16 11.33 8.43 5.86
C GLU A 16 11.35 7.21 4.94
N VAL A 17 12.38 6.37 4.95
CA VAL A 17 12.41 5.14 4.15
C VAL A 17 11.93 3.97 5.01
N VAL A 18 10.79 3.39 4.64
CA VAL A 18 10.16 2.32 5.43
C VAL A 18 9.57 1.30 4.49
N THR A 19 9.80 0.02 4.78
CA THR A 19 9.14 -1.09 4.13
C THR A 19 8.25 -1.84 5.12
N ARG A 20 7.00 -2.06 4.75
CA ARG A 20 6.02 -2.80 5.56
C ARG A 20 5.31 -3.86 4.75
N GLU A 21 5.10 -5.02 5.33
CA GLU A 21 4.19 -6.00 4.80
C GLU A 21 2.86 -5.96 5.53
N CYS A 22 1.78 -5.93 4.77
CA CYS A 22 0.44 -5.78 5.32
C CYS A 22 -0.61 -6.52 4.49
N THR A 23 -1.71 -6.87 5.15
CA THR A 23 -2.81 -7.61 4.51
C THR A 23 -3.99 -6.66 4.29
N ILE A 24 -4.37 -6.46 3.03
CA ILE A 24 -5.53 -5.65 2.66
C ILE A 24 -6.75 -6.54 2.54
N ASN A 25 -7.76 -6.31 3.39
CA ASN A 25 -9.09 -6.91 3.23
C ASN A 25 -9.87 -6.15 2.14
N LEU A 26 -9.85 -6.70 0.93
CA LEU A 26 -10.57 -6.16 -0.23
C LEU A 26 -12.05 -6.49 -0.19
N ASN A 27 -12.45 -7.64 0.37
CA ASN A 27 -13.85 -8.05 0.41
C ASN A 27 -14.73 -7.02 1.13
N ARG A 28 -14.30 -6.56 2.31
CA ARG A 28 -15.03 -5.52 3.06
C ARG A 28 -15.13 -4.19 2.29
N ARG A 29 -14.09 -3.84 1.53
CA ARG A 29 -13.99 -2.56 0.82
C ARG A 29 -14.69 -2.58 -0.55
N LEU A 30 -14.90 -3.76 -1.12
CA LEU A 30 -15.60 -3.99 -2.39
C LEU A 30 -17.07 -4.40 -2.18
N HIS A 31 -17.55 -4.36 -0.94
CA HIS A 31 -18.94 -4.64 -0.63
C HIS A 31 -19.87 -3.66 -1.37
N LYS A 32 -20.96 -4.18 -1.93
CA LYS A 32 -21.95 -3.43 -2.75
C LYS A 32 -21.38 -2.75 -4.02
N VAL A 33 -20.17 -3.10 -4.46
CA VAL A 33 -19.63 -2.60 -5.74
C VAL A 33 -20.15 -3.47 -6.89
N GLY A 34 -20.68 -2.83 -7.94
CA GLY A 34 -21.15 -3.51 -9.15
C GLY A 34 -20.05 -4.33 -9.83
N TYR A 35 -20.42 -5.50 -10.37
CA TYR A 35 -19.46 -6.52 -10.83
C TYR A 35 -18.42 -6.01 -11.83
N LYS A 36 -18.85 -5.24 -12.85
CA LYS A 36 -17.96 -4.68 -13.87
C LYS A 36 -17.00 -3.60 -13.33
N LYS A 37 -17.11 -3.21 -12.07
CA LYS A 37 -16.27 -2.18 -11.44
C LYS A 37 -15.39 -2.74 -10.31
N ARG A 38 -15.49 -4.03 -9.97
CA ARG A 38 -14.83 -4.59 -8.77
C ARG A 38 -13.30 -4.60 -8.87
N ALA A 39 -12.70 -5.24 -9.88
CA ALA A 39 -11.24 -5.24 -10.02
C ALA A 39 -10.63 -3.83 -10.23
N PRO A 40 -11.19 -2.94 -11.10
CA PRO A 40 -10.73 -1.56 -11.18
C PRO A 40 -10.83 -0.82 -9.84
N ARG A 41 -11.89 -1.06 -9.06
CA ARG A 41 -12.05 -0.46 -7.74
C ARG A 41 -11.07 -1.05 -6.73
N ALA A 42 -10.70 -2.33 -6.85
CA ALA A 42 -9.70 -2.97 -5.99
C ALA A 42 -8.34 -2.29 -6.15
N VAL A 43 -7.90 -2.01 -7.37
CA VAL A 43 -6.66 -1.27 -7.65
C VAL A 43 -6.71 0.13 -7.00
N LYS A 44 -7.82 0.87 -7.15
CA LYS A 44 -8.00 2.17 -6.51
C LYS A 44 -8.00 2.09 -4.97
N ILE A 45 -8.54 1.01 -4.41
CA ILE A 45 -8.55 0.77 -2.97
C ILE A 45 -7.14 0.48 -2.45
N VAL A 46 -6.33 -0.28 -3.18
CA VAL A 46 -4.93 -0.56 -2.83
C VAL A 46 -4.12 0.74 -2.87
N ARG A 47 -4.29 1.55 -3.91
CA ARG A 47 -3.68 2.89 -4.00
C ARG A 47 -4.01 3.75 -2.78
N LYS A 48 -5.31 3.93 -2.50
CA LYS A 48 -5.79 4.72 -1.35
C LYS A 48 -5.32 4.17 0.00
N PHE A 49 -5.12 2.85 0.09
CA PHE A 49 -4.57 2.24 1.28
C PHE A 49 -3.10 2.60 1.49
N ALA A 50 -2.29 2.50 0.43
CA ALA A 50 -0.88 2.86 0.45
C ALA A 50 -0.68 4.36 0.75
N GLU A 51 -1.47 5.24 0.14
CA GLU A 51 -1.48 6.68 0.42
C GLU A 51 -1.72 6.95 1.91
N LYS A 52 -2.71 6.27 2.50
CA LYS A 52 -3.06 6.45 3.92
C LYS A 52 -1.99 5.91 4.86
N GLU A 53 -1.44 4.74 4.57
CA GLU A 53 -0.50 4.04 5.46
C GLU A 53 0.90 4.67 5.43
N MET A 54 1.38 5.04 4.23
CA MET A 54 2.73 5.56 4.02
C MET A 54 2.78 7.08 3.96
N GLY A 55 1.64 7.77 3.79
CA GLY A 55 1.56 9.23 3.76
C GLY A 55 2.17 9.88 2.51
N THR A 56 2.26 9.15 1.40
CA THR A 56 2.80 9.65 0.12
C THR A 56 1.68 9.80 -0.90
N ASN A 57 1.74 10.87 -1.69
CA ASN A 57 0.80 11.07 -2.80
C ASN A 57 1.18 10.26 -4.06
N ASP A 58 2.49 10.09 -4.32
CA ASP A 58 2.95 9.21 -5.40
C ASP A 58 2.92 7.74 -4.94
N VAL A 59 2.05 6.96 -5.57
CA VAL A 59 1.92 5.52 -5.33
C VAL A 59 2.02 4.77 -6.65
N ARG A 60 3.02 3.89 -6.73
CA ARG A 60 3.32 3.06 -7.89
C ARG A 60 2.92 1.63 -7.58
N ILE A 61 2.03 1.07 -8.37
CA ILE A 61 1.53 -0.31 -8.20
C ILE A 61 2.32 -1.20 -9.15
N ASP A 62 2.99 -2.22 -8.62
CA ASP A 62 3.72 -3.18 -9.44
C ASP A 62 2.79 -4.00 -10.35
N THR A 63 3.31 -4.39 -11.49
CA THR A 63 2.57 -5.14 -12.50
C THR A 63 2.16 -6.53 -11.99
N ARG A 64 2.96 -7.20 -11.14
CA ARG A 64 2.61 -8.51 -10.56
C ARG A 64 1.44 -8.38 -9.60
N LEU A 65 1.39 -7.28 -8.83
CA LEU A 65 0.25 -6.97 -7.99
C LEU A 65 -1.02 -6.72 -8.80
N ASN A 66 -0.92 -5.99 -9.91
CA ASN A 66 -2.05 -5.83 -10.81
C ASN A 66 -2.52 -7.19 -11.38
N LYS A 67 -1.61 -8.05 -11.86
CA LYS A 67 -1.95 -9.40 -12.31
C LYS A 67 -2.67 -10.21 -11.22
N ALA A 68 -2.19 -10.17 -9.98
CA ALA A 68 -2.81 -10.86 -8.85
C ALA A 68 -4.23 -10.33 -8.52
N LEU A 69 -4.45 -9.01 -8.63
CA LEU A 69 -5.77 -8.42 -8.43
C LEU A 69 -6.77 -8.83 -9.52
N TRP A 70 -6.29 -9.04 -10.74
CA TRP A 70 -7.10 -9.37 -11.92
C TRP A 70 -7.13 -10.86 -12.28
N HIS A 71 -6.45 -11.75 -11.53
CA HIS A 71 -6.26 -13.16 -11.92
C HIS A 71 -7.56 -13.98 -12.10
N ARG A 72 -8.66 -13.60 -11.43
CA ARG A 72 -10.01 -14.21 -11.57
C ARG A 72 -10.97 -13.35 -12.41
N GLY A 73 -10.43 -12.42 -13.20
CA GLY A 73 -11.19 -11.46 -13.99
C GLY A 73 -11.83 -10.33 -13.17
N ILE A 74 -12.69 -9.57 -13.85
CA ILE A 74 -13.19 -8.28 -13.33
C ILE A 74 -14.13 -8.41 -12.12
N ARG A 75 -14.88 -9.52 -12.04
CA ARG A 75 -15.95 -9.73 -11.05
C ARG A 75 -15.41 -10.18 -9.69
N ASN A 76 -14.35 -10.98 -9.69
CA ASN A 76 -13.94 -11.77 -8.53
C ASN A 76 -12.50 -11.46 -8.07
N PRO A 77 -12.14 -10.21 -7.73
CA PRO A 77 -10.83 -9.93 -7.16
C PRO A 77 -10.63 -10.70 -5.84
N PRO A 78 -9.38 -11.00 -5.44
CA PRO A 78 -9.08 -11.67 -4.18
C PRO A 78 -9.77 -11.00 -2.99
N PHE A 79 -10.23 -11.79 -2.01
CA PHE A 79 -10.83 -11.24 -0.78
C PHE A 79 -9.82 -10.55 0.12
N ARG A 80 -8.61 -11.11 0.20
CA ARG A 80 -7.46 -10.55 0.90
C ARG A 80 -6.25 -10.61 -0.01
N ILE A 81 -5.35 -9.65 0.15
CA ILE A 81 -4.09 -9.63 -0.56
C ILE A 81 -2.98 -9.17 0.38
N ARG A 82 -1.85 -9.87 0.38
CA ARG A 82 -0.64 -9.49 1.13
C ARG A 82 0.18 -8.63 0.19
N VAL A 83 0.52 -7.44 0.65
CA VAL A 83 1.29 -6.46 -0.13
C VAL A 83 2.44 -5.97 0.70
N ARG A 84 3.55 -5.69 0.02
CA ARG A 84 4.69 -4.98 0.59
C ARG A 84 4.63 -3.54 0.11
N LEU A 85 4.62 -2.62 1.07
CA LEU A 85 4.61 -1.18 0.89
C LEU A 85 6.03 -0.68 1.16
N SER A 86 6.74 -0.28 0.12
CA SER A 86 8.09 0.28 0.25
C SER A 86 8.03 1.77 -0.07
N ARG A 87 8.19 2.63 0.92
CA ARG A 87 8.36 4.07 0.72
C ARG A 87 9.84 4.35 0.49
N ARG A 88 10.15 4.83 -0.72
CA ARG A 88 11.51 5.07 -1.21
C ARG A 88 11.69 6.55 -1.54
N ARG A 89 12.95 7.00 -1.59
CA ARG A 89 13.31 8.32 -2.12
C ARG A 89 13.15 8.31 -3.63
N ASN A 90 12.68 9.43 -4.15
CA ASN A 90 12.60 9.65 -5.58
C ASN A 90 13.89 10.33 -6.03
N ASP A 91 14.63 9.72 -6.95
CA ASP A 91 15.89 10.25 -7.48
C ASP A 91 15.67 11.20 -8.67
N ASP A 92 14.43 11.31 -9.13
CA ASP A 92 14.01 12.21 -10.21
C ASP A 92 13.81 13.64 -9.68
N GLU A 93 14.72 14.55 -10.05
CA GLU A 93 14.71 15.95 -9.62
C GLU A 93 13.48 16.75 -10.11
N ASP A 94 12.87 16.34 -11.22
CA ASP A 94 11.70 17.02 -11.79
C ASP A 94 10.39 16.65 -11.07
N SER A 95 10.43 15.69 -10.15
CA SER A 95 9.24 15.26 -9.43
C SER A 95 8.88 16.22 -8.28
N PRO A 96 7.61 16.66 -8.17
CA PRO A 96 7.18 17.50 -7.05
C PRO A 96 7.20 16.73 -5.71
N ASN A 97 7.31 15.40 -5.73
CA ASN A 97 7.31 14.56 -4.54
C ASN A 97 8.69 13.93 -4.30
N LYS A 98 9.30 14.22 -3.14
CA LYS A 98 10.58 13.64 -2.70
C LYS A 98 10.52 12.13 -2.40
N LEU A 99 9.32 11.63 -2.10
CA LEU A 99 9.09 10.23 -1.70
C LEU A 99 7.97 9.63 -2.54
N TYR A 100 8.13 8.36 -2.92
CA TYR A 100 7.08 7.56 -3.53
C TYR A 100 6.91 6.24 -2.78
N THR A 101 5.72 5.65 -2.88
CA THR A 101 5.46 4.30 -2.36
C THR A 101 5.33 3.31 -3.51
N LEU A 102 6.21 2.32 -3.55
CA LEU A 102 6.07 1.15 -4.42
C LEU A 102 5.28 0.07 -3.67
N VAL A 103 4.21 -0.41 -4.31
CA VAL A 103 3.38 -1.50 -3.77
C VAL A 103 3.62 -2.76 -4.58
N THR A 104 4.18 -3.78 -3.94
CA THR A 104 4.45 -5.09 -4.56
C THR A 104 3.59 -6.20 -3.96
N TYR A 105 3.39 -7.27 -4.72
CA TYR A 105 2.63 -8.44 -4.29
C TYR A 105 3.53 -9.43 -3.55
N VAL A 106 3.07 -9.88 -2.39
CA VAL A 106 3.73 -10.95 -1.63
C VAL A 106 2.87 -12.21 -1.73
N PRO A 107 3.32 -13.26 -2.43
CA PRO A 107 2.59 -14.52 -2.48
C PRO A 107 2.68 -15.20 -1.11
N VAL A 108 1.52 -15.48 -0.51
CA VAL A 108 1.41 -16.19 0.77
C VAL A 108 0.45 -17.37 0.62
N PRO A 109 0.75 -18.53 1.22
CA PRO A 109 -0.16 -19.68 1.17
C PRO A 109 -1.40 -19.49 2.05
N THR A 110 -1.27 -18.76 3.16
CA THR A 110 -2.35 -18.49 4.12
C THR A 110 -2.33 -17.04 4.61
N PHE A 111 -3.48 -16.53 5.02
CA PHE A 111 -3.64 -15.20 5.64
C PHE A 111 -3.94 -15.28 7.14
N LYS A 112 -3.83 -16.46 7.74
CA LYS A 112 -3.99 -16.64 9.19
C LYS A 112 -2.78 -16.05 9.90
N GLU A 113 -3.03 -15.34 11.01
CA GLU A 113 -2.01 -14.79 11.92
C GLU A 113 -0.98 -13.81 11.32
N LEU A 114 -1.07 -13.49 10.03
CA LEU A 114 -0.22 -12.48 9.39
C LEU A 114 -0.59 -11.07 9.85
N GLN A 115 0.20 -10.53 10.76
CA GLN A 115 0.12 -9.14 11.21
C GLN A 115 0.88 -8.19 10.27
N THR A 116 0.75 -6.89 10.50
CA THR A 116 1.57 -5.91 9.79
C THR A 116 2.97 -5.96 10.37
N GLU A 117 3.96 -6.19 9.50
CA GLU A 117 5.36 -6.36 9.90
C GLU A 117 6.22 -5.32 9.19
N ASN A 118 7.20 -4.74 9.90
CA ASN A 118 8.24 -3.94 9.27
C ASN A 118 9.29 -4.90 8.72
N VAL A 119 9.59 -4.78 7.43
CA VAL A 119 10.57 -5.64 6.75
C VAL A 119 11.78 -4.79 6.43
N GLU A 120 12.97 -5.29 6.74
CA GLU A 120 14.21 -4.65 6.33
C GLU A 120 14.35 -4.75 4.81
N SER A 121 14.72 -3.64 4.18
CA SER A 121 14.92 -3.62 2.74
C SER A 121 16.27 -4.31 2.47
N THR A 122 16.28 -5.59 2.17
CA THR A 122 17.47 -6.23 1.59
C THR A 122 17.64 -5.59 0.21
N GLU A 123 18.71 -4.80 0.07
CA GLU A 123 19.14 -4.27 -1.22
C GLU A 123 19.59 -5.46 -2.07
N ASP A 124 18.81 -5.78 -3.11
CA ASP A 124 19.25 -6.60 -4.25
C ASP A 124 19.84 -5.68 -5.32
#